data_AF-A0A916J807-F1
#
_entry.id   AF-A0A916J807-F1
#
_cell.length_a   1.000
_cell.length_b   1.000
_cell.length_c   1.000
_cell.angle_alpha   90.00
_cell.angle_beta   90.00
_cell.angle_gamma   90.00
#
_symmetry.space_group_name_H-M   'P 1'
#
loop_
_entity.id
_entity.type
_entity.pdbx_description
1 polymer ?
#
loop_
_entity_poly.entity_id
_entity_poly.type
_entity_poly.pdbx_seq_one_letter_code
_entity_poly.pdbx_strand_id
1 'polypeptide(L)'
;MESATNYLTEHMYMTRDEVIIIDLLTDHHEMPSGYESDQAIKFFHKDNLHLVLYFATPGDRGFQMFVVEDFSQHTDELLILKDIFLMLISQGYSSFIFRKAYDQVENLIYMSGTFRAMSPRYPNEEGF
;
A
#
# COMPACT_ATOMS: atom_id res chain seq x y z
N MET A 1 -6.43 1.50 23.53
CA MET A 1 -6.79 2.27 22.31
C MET A 1 -7.25 1.24 21.30
N GLU A 2 -8.50 1.31 20.85
CA GLU A 2 -8.93 0.46 19.74
C GLU A 2 -8.15 0.89 18.50
N SER A 3 -7.31 -0.03 18.00
CA SER A 3 -6.67 0.10 16.71
C SER A 3 -7.75 0.06 15.64
N ALA A 4 -8.14 1.24 15.14
CA ALA A 4 -9.22 1.36 14.18
C ALA A 4 -8.73 0.95 12.78
N THR A 5 -8.90 -0.33 12.47
CA THR A 5 -8.90 -0.81 11.10
C THR A 5 -10.16 -0.30 10.41
N ASN A 6 -10.00 0.55 9.40
CA ASN A 6 -11.09 1.09 8.62
C ASN A 6 -11.12 0.41 7.26
N TYR A 7 -12.12 -0.44 7.03
CA TYR A 7 -12.36 -1.04 5.72
C TYR A 7 -12.87 0.03 4.75
N LEU A 8 -12.19 0.15 3.62
CA LEU A 8 -12.54 1.04 2.53
C LEU A 8 -13.41 0.31 1.49
N THR A 9 -13.15 -0.98 1.33
CA THR A 9 -13.90 -1.95 0.50
C THR A 9 -13.89 -3.32 1.21
N GLU A 10 -14.35 -4.37 0.53
CA GLU A 10 -14.28 -5.75 1.05
C GLU A 10 -12.84 -6.26 1.18
N HIS A 11 -11.94 -5.87 0.27
CA HIS A 11 -10.56 -6.38 0.20
C HIS A 11 -9.50 -5.30 0.41
N MET A 12 -9.90 -4.09 0.82
CA MET A 12 -8.98 -3.01 1.13
C MET A 12 -9.35 -2.36 2.46
N TYR A 13 -8.35 -2.22 3.32
CA TYR A 13 -8.49 -1.47 4.57
C TYR A 13 -7.29 -0.54 4.81
N MET A 14 -7.51 0.37 5.75
CA MET A 14 -6.51 1.31 6.23
C MET A 14 -6.38 1.19 7.74
N THR A 15 -5.15 1.27 8.24
CA THR A 15 -4.86 1.34 9.68
C THR A 15 -3.84 2.42 10.00
N ARG A 16 -3.93 2.94 11.22
CA ARG A 16 -2.96 3.86 11.84
C ARG A 16 -2.37 3.26 13.13
N ASP A 17 -2.52 1.95 13.32
CA ASP A 17 -1.90 1.26 14.44
C ASP A 17 -0.39 1.18 14.23
N GLU A 18 0.34 2.09 14.88
CA GLU A 18 1.78 2.18 14.74
C GLU A 18 2.50 0.93 15.23
N VAL A 19 1.96 0.19 16.21
CA VAL A 19 2.60 -1.05 16.71
C VAL A 19 2.60 -2.09 15.60
N ILE A 20 1.44 -2.33 14.98
CA ILE A 20 1.32 -3.27 13.86
C ILE A 20 2.18 -2.83 12.67
N ILE A 21 2.18 -1.54 12.34
CA ILE A 21 2.93 -1.02 11.19
C ILE A 21 4.43 -1.17 11.41
N ILE A 22 4.94 -0.80 12.59
CA ILE A 22 6.38 -0.88 12.90
C ILE A 22 6.84 -2.34 12.96
N ASP A 23 6.06 -3.23 13.57
CA ASP A 23 6.38 -4.66 13.61
C ASP A 23 6.49 -5.23 12.19
N LEU A 24 5.52 -4.95 11.31
CA LEU A 24 5.55 -5.38 9.92
C LEU A 24 6.74 -4.80 9.14
N LEU A 25 7.01 -3.49 9.27
CA LEU A 25 8.16 -2.86 8.61
C LEU A 25 9.48 -3.49 9.08
N THR A 26 9.59 -3.83 10.36
CA THR A 26 10.78 -4.45 10.95
C THR A 26 10.96 -5.88 10.43
N ASP A 27 9.91 -6.70 10.49
CA ASP A 27 9.94 -8.10 10.02
C ASP A 27 10.31 -8.20 8.53
N HIS A 28 9.90 -7.21 7.74
CA HIS A 28 10.18 -7.16 6.31
C HIS A 28 11.49 -6.43 5.94
N HIS A 29 12.24 -5.90 6.91
CA HIS A 29 13.45 -5.09 6.68
C HIS A 29 13.21 -3.83 5.84
N GLU A 30 12.01 -3.25 5.96
CA GLU A 30 11.53 -2.09 5.19
C GLU A 30 11.48 -0.80 6.03
N MET A 31 12.04 -0.84 7.24
CA MET A 31 12.12 0.33 8.12
C MET A 31 12.89 1.47 7.45
N PRO A 32 12.34 2.70 7.42
CA PRO A 32 13.06 3.87 6.96
C PRO A 32 14.38 4.07 7.71
N SER A 33 15.43 4.45 6.98
CA SER A 33 16.72 4.82 7.56
C SER A 33 16.66 6.16 8.32
N GLY A 34 15.60 6.94 8.15
CA GLY A 34 15.37 8.20 8.85
C GLY A 34 13.94 8.71 8.73
N TYR A 35 13.60 9.64 9.61
CA TYR A 35 12.23 10.15 9.83
C TYR A 35 12.07 11.65 9.59
N GLU A 36 13.06 12.23 8.92
CA GLU A 36 13.16 13.67 8.63
C GLU A 36 12.31 14.09 7.41
N SER A 37 11.81 13.14 6.63
CA SER A 37 11.03 13.40 5.42
C SER A 37 9.96 12.34 5.18
N ASP A 38 8.91 12.73 4.45
CA ASP A 38 7.81 11.85 4.09
C ASP A 38 8.29 10.62 3.29
N GLN A 39 7.83 9.43 3.68
CA GLN A 39 8.18 8.16 3.05
C GLN A 39 6.93 7.42 2.56
N ALA A 40 7.04 6.80 1.38
CA ALA A 40 6.05 5.87 0.87
C ALA A 40 6.75 4.53 0.61
N ILE A 41 6.38 3.51 1.38
CA ILE A 41 7.07 2.23 1.46
C ILE A 41 6.08 1.16 1.03
N LYS A 42 6.49 0.33 0.08
CA LYS A 42 5.68 -0.78 -0.43
C LYS A 42 6.41 -2.08 -0.19
N PHE A 43 5.70 -3.03 0.39
CA PHE A 43 6.15 -4.41 0.50
C PHE A 43 4.98 -5.38 0.35
N PHE A 44 5.32 -6.65 0.21
CA PHE A 44 4.36 -7.74 0.11
C PHE A 44 4.49 -8.65 1.32
N HIS A 45 3.36 -9.00 1.92
CA HIS A 45 3.30 -10.00 2.98
C HIS A 45 2.23 -11.01 2.60
N LYS A 46 2.65 -12.26 2.38
CA LYS A 46 1.82 -13.31 1.76
C LYS A 46 1.31 -12.83 0.39
N ASP A 47 0.00 -12.89 0.17
CA ASP A 47 -0.66 -12.48 -1.08
C ASP A 47 -1.10 -11.00 -1.06
N ASN A 48 -0.79 -10.26 0.01
CA ASN A 48 -1.30 -8.91 0.24
C ASN A 48 -0.27 -7.84 -0.11
N LEU A 49 -0.75 -6.74 -0.69
CA LEU A 49 0.01 -5.52 -0.87
C LEU A 49 -0.09 -4.67 0.40
N HIS A 50 1.05 -4.25 0.95
CA HIS A 50 1.12 -3.29 2.03
C HIS A 50 1.78 -2.01 1.53
N LEU A 51 1.11 -0.88 1.75
CA LEU A 51 1.59 0.44 1.38
C LEU A 51 1.57 1.34 2.60
N VAL A 52 2.75 1.60 3.16
CA VAL A 52 2.94 2.42 4.36
C VAL A 52 3.37 3.82 3.95
N LEU A 53 2.65 4.80 4.48
CA LEU A 53 2.95 6.22 4.38
C LEU A 53 3.44 6.69 5.75
N TYR A 54 4.62 7.28 5.79
CA TYR A 54 5.12 8.02 6.95
C TYR A 54 5.10 9.51 6.64
N PHE A 55 4.40 10.27 7.46
CA PHE A 55 4.33 11.73 7.36
C PHE A 55 5.31 12.32 8.38
N ALA A 56 6.25 13.16 7.93
CA ALA A 56 7.26 13.76 8.80
C ALA A 56 6.82 15.11 9.41
N THR A 57 5.81 15.73 8.79
CA THR A 57 5.36 17.10 9.08
C THR A 57 4.77 17.21 10.49
N PRO A 58 5.23 18.16 11.33
CA PRO A 58 4.66 18.39 12.65
C PRO A 58 3.15 18.69 12.58
N GLY A 59 2.34 17.95 13.34
CA GLY A 59 0.88 18.08 13.38
C GLY A 59 0.12 16.95 12.66
N ASP A 60 0.74 16.32 11.66
CA ASP A 60 0.22 15.12 10.97
C ASP A 60 1.24 13.97 11.00
N ARG A 61 2.24 14.07 11.88
CA ARG A 61 3.32 13.10 11.98
C ARG A 61 2.76 11.75 12.44
N GLY A 62 3.13 10.71 11.72
CA GLY A 62 2.78 9.34 12.08
C GLY A 62 2.75 8.42 10.88
N PHE A 63 2.36 7.17 11.14
CA PHE A 63 2.19 6.16 10.12
C PHE A 63 0.73 5.99 9.71
N GLN A 64 0.54 5.71 8.42
CA GLN A 64 -0.72 5.24 7.87
C GLN A 64 -0.43 4.13 6.88
N MET A 65 -1.11 3.00 7.01
CA MET A 65 -0.92 1.86 6.14
C MET A 65 -2.22 1.53 5.41
N PHE A 66 -2.11 1.33 4.10
CA PHE A 66 -3.15 0.73 3.27
C PHE A 66 -2.77 -0.72 2.99
N VAL A 67 -3.74 -1.62 3.10
CA VAL A 67 -3.57 -3.03 2.79
C VAL A 67 -4.60 -3.43 1.75
N VAL A 68 -4.13 -4.02 0.65
CA VAL A 68 -4.98 -4.65 -0.36
C VAL A 68 -4.76 -6.15 -0.29
N GLU A 69 -5.81 -6.86 0.09
CA GLU A 69 -5.80 -8.30 0.28
C GLU A 69 -5.85 -9.02 -1.06
N ASP A 70 -5.02 -10.06 -1.22
CA ASP A 70 -4.88 -10.82 -2.46
C ASP A 70 -4.89 -9.93 -3.72
N PHE A 71 -4.03 -8.91 -3.72
CA PHE A 71 -4.05 -7.81 -4.70
C PHE A 71 -3.91 -8.31 -6.15
N SER A 72 -3.31 -9.49 -6.32
CA SER A 72 -3.16 -10.14 -7.62
C SER A 72 -4.51 -10.55 -8.21
N GLN A 73 -5.47 -10.94 -7.37
CA GLN A 73 -6.82 -11.29 -7.77
C GLN A 73 -7.73 -10.06 -7.76
N HIS A 74 -7.56 -9.16 -6.81
CA HIS A 74 -8.38 -7.97 -6.64
C HIS A 74 -7.74 -6.72 -7.26
N THR A 75 -7.44 -6.77 -8.57
CA THR A 75 -6.81 -5.64 -9.27
C THR A 75 -7.67 -4.38 -9.29
N ASP A 76 -8.99 -4.54 -9.19
CA ASP A 76 -9.93 -3.41 -9.11
C ASP A 76 -9.72 -2.60 -7.82
N GLU A 77 -9.28 -3.23 -6.73
CA GLU A 77 -8.93 -2.53 -5.49
C GLU A 77 -7.71 -1.63 -5.67
N LEU A 78 -6.76 -2.02 -6.52
CA LEU A 78 -5.63 -1.15 -6.88
C LEU A 78 -6.09 0.06 -7.68
N LEU A 79 -7.09 -0.09 -8.56
CA LEU A 79 -7.68 1.03 -9.29
C LEU A 79 -8.37 2.00 -8.32
N ILE A 80 -9.13 1.47 -7.36
CA ILE A 80 -9.78 2.29 -6.32
C ILE A 80 -8.73 3.00 -5.47
N LEU A 81 -7.69 2.31 -5.02
CA LEU A 81 -6.61 2.90 -4.22
C LEU A 81 -5.88 4.02 -4.98
N LYS A 82 -5.62 3.81 -6.27
CA LYS A 82 -5.04 4.83 -7.16
C LYS A 82 -5.95 6.07 -7.24
N ASP A 83 -7.25 5.89 -7.39
CA ASP A 83 -8.22 6.98 -7.48
C ASP A 83 -8.36 7.73 -6.14
N ILE A 84 -8.26 7.04 -5.00
CA ILE A 84 -8.18 7.65 -3.67
C ILE A 84 -6.97 8.59 -3.59
N PHE A 85 -5.79 8.15 -4.02
CA PHE A 85 -4.61 9.01 -4.02
C PHE A 85 -4.76 10.21 -4.96
N LEU A 86 -5.31 10.00 -6.15
CA LEU A 86 -5.58 11.09 -7.09
C LEU A 86 -6.54 12.14 -6.48
N MET A 87 -7.59 11.68 -5.80
CA MET A 87 -8.52 12.55 -5.08
C MET A 87 -7.80 13.34 -3.97
N LEU A 88 -7.01 12.68 -3.13
CA LEU A 88 -6.27 13.34 -2.04
C LEU A 88 -5.28 14.39 -2.56
N ILE A 89 -4.59 14.09 -3.67
CA ILE A 89 -3.72 15.05 -4.37
C ILE A 89 -4.54 16.25 -4.86
N SER A 90 -5.71 16.01 -5.49
CA SER A 90 -6.55 17.08 -6.02
C SER A 90 -7.12 18.01 -4.94
N GLN A 91 -7.28 17.50 -3.71
CA GLN A 91 -7.74 18.24 -2.54
C GLN A 91 -6.61 19.05 -1.86
N GLY A 92 -5.36 18.93 -2.34
CA GLY A 92 -4.22 19.68 -1.83
C GLY A 92 -3.56 19.08 -0.58
N TYR A 93 -3.94 17.86 -0.19
CA TYR A 93 -3.22 17.12 0.86
C TYR A 93 -1.83 16.69 0.35
N SER A 94 -0.88 16.47 1.28
CA SER A 94 0.56 16.26 1.04
C SER A 94 0.87 15.65 -0.34
N SER A 95 1.05 16.53 -1.33
CA SER A 95 0.95 16.13 -2.73
C SER A 95 2.10 15.21 -3.13
N PHE A 96 3.23 15.33 -2.47
CA PHE A 96 4.43 14.57 -2.77
C PHE A 96 4.34 13.11 -2.31
N ILE A 97 3.90 12.85 -1.08
CA ILE A 97 3.79 11.48 -0.56
C ILE A 97 2.68 10.71 -1.27
N PHE A 98 1.52 11.35 -1.49
CA PHE A 98 0.42 10.73 -2.22
C PHE A 98 0.78 10.52 -3.69
N ARG A 99 1.59 11.40 -4.29
CA ARG A 99 2.09 11.16 -5.65
C ARG A 99 3.01 9.95 -5.72
N LYS A 100 3.95 9.81 -4.78
CA LYS A 100 4.79 8.60 -4.68
C LYS A 100 3.95 7.33 -4.51
N ALA A 101 2.95 7.38 -3.63
CA ALA A 101 2.03 6.28 -3.39
C ALA A 101 1.23 5.92 -4.67
N TYR A 102 0.70 6.92 -5.36
CA TYR A 102 0.04 6.79 -6.66
C TYR A 102 0.94 6.09 -7.68
N ASP A 103 2.18 6.58 -7.86
CA ASP A 103 3.11 6.04 -8.85
C ASP A 103 3.47 4.58 -8.51
N GLN A 104 3.56 4.21 -7.22
CA GLN A 104 3.81 2.83 -6.80
C GLN A 104 2.62 1.90 -7.13
N VAL A 105 1.39 2.33 -6.87
CA VAL A 105 0.18 1.54 -7.19
C VAL A 105 -0.03 1.42 -8.70
N GLU A 106 0.20 2.50 -9.44
CA GLU A 106 0.12 2.50 -10.90
C GLU A 106 1.08 1.47 -11.53
N ASN A 107 2.33 1.43 -11.05
CA ASN A 107 3.29 0.40 -11.49
C ASN A 107 2.82 -1.02 -11.20
N LEU A 108 2.15 -1.26 -10.06
CA LEU A 108 1.61 -2.59 -9.74
C LEU A 108 0.45 -3.00 -10.63
N ILE A 109 -0.42 -2.06 -10.99
CA ILE A 109 -1.51 -2.31 -11.93
C ILE A 109 -0.93 -2.79 -13.27
N TYR A 110 0.10 -2.13 -13.78
CA TYR A 110 0.79 -2.59 -15.00
C TYR A 110 1.44 -3.96 -14.86
N MET A 111 1.92 -4.31 -13.67
CA MET A 111 2.54 -5.61 -13.39
C MET A 111 1.55 -6.69 -12.94
N SER A 112 0.27 -6.38 -12.78
CA SER A 112 -0.72 -7.28 -12.20
C SER A 112 -0.86 -8.61 -12.96
N GLY A 113 -0.75 -8.57 -14.29
CA GLY A 113 -0.71 -9.77 -15.13
C GLY A 113 0.48 -10.69 -14.82
N THR A 114 1.65 -10.10 -14.53
CA THR A 114 2.84 -10.86 -14.12
C THR A 114 2.66 -11.49 -12.75
N PHE A 115 2.09 -10.77 -11.79
CA PHE A 115 1.79 -11.32 -10.46
C PHE A 115 0.80 -12.48 -10.52
N ARG A 116 -0.23 -12.38 -11.37
CA ARG A 116 -1.18 -13.49 -11.61
C ARG A 116 -0.47 -14.72 -12.16
N ALA A 117 0.39 -14.55 -13.17
CA ALA A 117 1.14 -15.65 -13.79
C ALA A 117 2.18 -16.31 -12.87
N MET A 118 2.73 -15.56 -11.90
CA MET A 118 3.70 -16.09 -10.93
C MET A 118 3.03 -16.68 -9.68
N SER A 119 1.72 -16.48 -9.50
CA SER A 119 1.01 -16.99 -8.33
C SER A 119 0.94 -18.52 -8.39
N PRO A 120 1.35 -19.24 -7.33
CA PRO A 120 1.26 -20.71 -7.28
C PRO A 120 -0.16 -21.26 -7.48
N ARG A 121 -1.18 -20.39 -7.29
CA ARG A 121 -2.59 -20.71 -7.49
C ARG A 121 -3.01 -20.70 -8.97
N TYR A 122 -2.16 -20.17 -9.85
CA TYR A 122 -2.36 -20.11 -11.30
C TYR A 122 -1.07 -20.56 -11.99
N PRO A 123 -0.74 -21.86 -12.00
CA PRO A 123 0.34 -22.35 -12.85
C PRO A 123 0.02 -21.94 -14.28
N ASN A 124 0.99 -21.33 -14.96
CA ASN A 124 0.86 -20.94 -16.37
C ASN A 124 0.22 -22.08 -17.16
N GLU A 125 -1.05 -21.92 -17.54
CA GLU A 125 -1.65 -22.76 -18.55
C GLU A 125 -1.03 -22.35 -19.89
N GLU A 126 -0.05 -23.16 -20.29
CA GLU A 126 0.59 -23.26 -21.60
C GLU A 126 1.63 -22.16 -21.92
N GLY A 127 2.88 -22.45 -22.27
CA GLY A 127 3.32 -23.56 -23.12
C GLY A 127 3.10 -23.19 -24.59
N PHE A 128 3.92 -22.28 -25.12
CA PHE A 128 4.09 -22.11 -26.58
C PHE A 128 5.35 -22.84 -27.02
#